data_AF-A0A074TDZ1-F1
#
_entry.id   AF-A0A074TDZ1-F1
#
_cell.length_a   1.000
_cell.length_b   1.000
_cell.length_c   1.000
_cell.angle_alpha   90.00
_cell.angle_beta   90.00
_cell.angle_gamma   90.00
#
_symmetry.space_group_name_H-M   'P 1'
#
loop_
_entity.id
_entity.type
_entity.pdbx_description
1 polymer ?
#
loop_
_entity_poly.entity_id
_entity_poly.type
_entity_poly.pdbx_seq_one_letter_code
_entity_poly.pdbx_strand_id
1 'polypeptide(L)'
;MEQITEIDARGLLCPLPVLRLRKVLDGLAPGALVRLRATDGASWIDVPHFCAQTGHALLEAEDRDGLKLYLVRRGARSGELTLRPARTEDRDAIADLWHLSASLPGVGPPVMPSRAALRERLDQEWDEGWDVTVAETDSEAQAQIVAFLAIRPQTAILAELFVHPDWLGRGLGRRLMAQAKAAMPDGFRLYTSTTNARAQQFYRAQGLVRLSEDRHPRTGHPMTWFGWSGD
;
A
#
# COMPACT_ATOMS: atom_id res chain seq x y z
N MET A 1 17.50 6.14 -18.44
CA MET A 1 18.45 5.55 -17.47
C MET A 1 18.06 6.09 -16.10
N GLU A 2 17.63 5.25 -15.17
CA GLU A 2 17.35 5.70 -13.79
C GLU A 2 18.66 6.16 -13.14
N GLN A 3 18.68 7.38 -12.60
CA GLN A 3 19.85 7.94 -11.93
C GLN A 3 19.94 7.39 -10.50
N ILE A 4 21.09 6.82 -10.14
CA ILE A 4 21.34 6.27 -8.80
C ILE A 4 22.26 7.21 -8.02
N THR A 5 21.83 7.64 -6.84
CA THR A 5 22.64 8.44 -5.92
C THR A 5 23.55 7.54 -5.09
N GLU A 6 24.86 7.76 -5.15
CA GLU A 6 25.84 6.93 -4.44
C GLU A 6 26.19 7.53 -3.07
N ILE A 7 26.22 6.69 -2.03
CA ILE A 7 26.63 7.06 -0.66
C ILE A 7 27.80 6.17 -0.25
N ASP A 8 28.92 6.80 0.07
CA ASP A 8 30.04 6.15 0.72
C ASP A 8 29.97 6.34 2.25
N ALA A 9 29.78 5.23 2.96
CA ALA A 9 29.78 5.15 4.42
C ALA A 9 30.80 4.11 4.92
N ARG A 10 31.81 3.76 4.11
CA ARG A 10 32.91 2.90 4.53
C ARG A 10 33.67 3.56 5.69
N GLY A 11 34.16 2.73 6.60
CA GLY A 11 34.86 3.17 7.82
C GLY A 11 33.97 3.82 8.89
N LEU A 12 32.68 4.02 8.61
CA LEU A 12 31.72 4.49 9.60
C LEU A 12 31.09 3.31 10.33
N LEU A 13 30.90 3.44 11.65
CA LEU A 13 30.22 2.46 12.48
C LEU A 13 28.79 2.91 12.82
N CYS A 14 27.93 1.97 13.19
CA CYS A 14 26.56 2.23 13.63
C CYS A 14 26.51 3.37 14.67
N PRO A 15 25.57 4.35 14.53
CA PRO A 15 24.46 4.40 13.57
C PRO A 15 24.76 5.21 12.29
N LEU A 16 26.01 5.61 12.04
CA LEU A 16 26.36 6.61 11.03
C LEU A 16 25.99 6.22 9.58
N PRO A 17 26.14 4.96 9.12
CA PRO A 17 25.72 4.58 7.77
C PRO A 17 24.23 4.84 7.52
N VAL A 18 23.36 4.50 8.48
CA VAL A 18 21.91 4.73 8.38
C VAL A 18 21.56 6.22 8.48
N LEU A 19 22.26 6.99 9.31
CA LEU A 19 22.03 8.44 9.40
C LEU A 19 22.39 9.16 8.09
N ARG A 20 23.46 8.74 7.41
CA ARG A 20 23.81 9.25 6.07
C ARG A 20 22.77 8.86 5.04
N LEU A 21 22.36 7.59 5.04
CA LEU A 21 21.31 7.09 4.15
C LEU A 21 20.03 7.89 4.30
N ARG A 22 19.57 8.12 5.54
CA ARG A 22 18.40 8.94 5.85
C ARG A 22 18.51 10.36 5.32
N LYS A 23 19.62 11.05 5.63
CA LYS A 23 19.84 12.44 5.22
C LYS A 23 19.71 12.62 3.71
N VAL A 24 20.27 11.69 2.94
CA VAL A 24 20.19 11.72 1.48
C VAL A 24 18.76 11.41 1.03
N LEU A 25 18.15 10.34 1.53
CA LEU A 25 16.78 9.96 1.18
C LEU A 25 15.75 11.05 1.49
N ASP A 26 15.90 11.79 2.59
CA ASP A 26 14.98 12.87 2.99
C ASP A 26 14.92 14.02 1.97
N GLY A 27 16.01 14.24 1.22
CA GLY A 27 16.11 15.26 0.18
C GLY A 27 15.82 14.77 -1.24
N LEU A 28 15.47 13.49 -1.40
CA LEU A 28 15.16 12.90 -2.71
C LEU A 28 13.66 12.74 -2.89
N ALA A 29 13.22 12.86 -4.15
CA ALA A 29 11.86 12.56 -4.55
C ALA A 29 11.54 11.06 -4.31
N PRO A 30 10.27 10.73 -4.04
CA PRO A 30 9.82 9.35 -4.04
C PRO A 30 10.17 8.62 -5.35
N GLY A 31 10.53 7.35 -5.26
CA GLY A 31 11.02 6.54 -6.37
C GLY A 31 12.52 6.64 -6.63
N ALA A 32 13.20 7.68 -6.13
CA ALA A 32 14.65 7.84 -6.35
C ALA A 32 15.45 6.67 -5.77
N LEU A 33 16.51 6.28 -6.49
CA LEU A 33 17.40 5.19 -6.10
C LEU A 33 18.66 5.70 -5.42
N VAL A 34 19.04 5.04 -4.32
CA VAL A 34 20.25 5.31 -3.56
C VAL A 34 21.03 4.01 -3.41
N ARG A 35 22.32 4.03 -3.76
CA ARG A 35 23.25 2.94 -3.45
C ARG A 35 24.11 3.33 -2.25
N LEU A 36 24.07 2.54 -1.18
CA LEU A 36 24.90 2.71 0.01
C LEU A 36 26.02 1.68 0.02
N ARG A 37 27.25 2.14 0.26
CA ARG A 37 28.43 1.32 0.51
C ARG A 37 28.85 1.44 1.97
N ALA A 38 28.90 0.34 2.71
CA ALA A 38 29.28 0.33 4.13
C ALA A 38 30.21 -0.85 4.44
N THR A 39 31.06 -0.70 5.45
CA THR A 39 31.92 -1.80 5.95
C THR A 39 31.52 -2.26 7.34
N ASP A 40 30.63 -1.52 8.02
CA ASP A 40 30.10 -1.89 9.33
C ASP A 40 29.37 -3.24 9.29
N GLY A 41 29.56 -4.07 10.31
CA GLY A 41 28.83 -5.33 10.44
C GLY A 41 27.35 -5.10 10.74
N ALA A 42 27.04 -4.12 11.58
CA ALA A 42 25.68 -3.85 12.06
C ALA A 42 24.74 -3.34 10.95
N SER A 43 25.27 -2.79 9.85
CA SER A 43 24.45 -2.30 8.74
C SER A 43 23.58 -3.39 8.09
N TRP A 44 23.95 -4.67 8.21
CA TRP A 44 23.14 -5.79 7.73
C TRP A 44 21.78 -5.91 8.44
N ILE A 45 21.71 -5.42 9.68
CA ILE A 45 20.47 -5.37 10.47
C ILE A 45 19.85 -3.98 10.35
N ASP A 46 20.67 -2.93 10.51
CA ASP A 46 20.19 -1.57 10.64
C ASP A 46 19.59 -1.02 9.35
N VAL A 47 20.15 -1.33 8.18
CA VAL A 47 19.63 -0.81 6.89
C VAL A 47 18.27 -1.42 6.55
N PRO A 48 18.06 -2.76 6.59
CA PRO A 48 16.72 -3.33 6.40
C PRO A 48 15.71 -2.81 7.43
N HIS A 49 16.12 -2.72 8.69
CA HIS A 49 15.25 -2.23 9.76
C HIS A 49 14.84 -0.78 9.54
N PHE A 50 15.79 0.08 9.21
CA PHE A 50 15.54 1.49 8.86
C PHE A 50 14.56 1.60 7.69
N CYS A 51 14.81 0.90 6.59
CA CYS A 51 13.93 0.92 5.42
C CYS A 51 12.50 0.49 5.77
N ALA A 52 12.35 -0.58 6.54
CA ALA A 52 11.04 -1.07 6.98
C ALA A 52 10.32 -0.07 7.90
N GLN A 53 11.04 0.58 8.82
CA GLN A 53 10.46 1.57 9.75
C GLN A 53 10.06 2.87 9.06
N THR A 54 10.85 3.35 8.10
CA THR A 54 10.61 4.64 7.43
C THR A 54 9.84 4.53 6.13
N GLY A 55 9.52 3.30 5.69
CA GLY A 55 8.77 3.06 4.46
C GLY A 55 9.61 3.28 3.20
N HIS A 56 10.91 2.98 3.23
CA HIS A 56 11.72 2.85 2.02
C HIS A 56 11.80 1.39 1.57
N ALA A 57 12.01 1.14 0.28
CA ALA A 57 12.16 -0.22 -0.22
C ALA A 57 13.64 -0.56 -0.36
N LEU A 58 14.09 -1.61 0.34
CA LEU A 58 15.39 -2.22 0.10
C LEU A 58 15.26 -3.16 -1.11
N LEU A 59 15.91 -2.82 -2.21
CA LEU A 59 15.83 -3.57 -3.47
C LEU A 59 16.91 -4.66 -3.53
N GLU A 60 18.12 -4.34 -3.09
CA GLU A 60 19.26 -5.25 -3.12
C GLU A 60 20.10 -5.09 -1.86
N ALA A 61 20.67 -6.18 -1.37
CA ALA A 61 21.66 -6.21 -0.30
C ALA A 61 22.69 -7.30 -0.59
N GLU A 62 23.95 -6.92 -0.73
CA GLU A 62 25.05 -7.82 -1.05
C GLU A 62 26.25 -7.58 -0.13
N ASP A 63 27.04 -8.63 0.14
CA ASP A 63 28.36 -8.51 0.74
C ASP A 63 29.41 -8.94 -0.29
N ARG A 64 30.39 -8.06 -0.53
CA ARG A 64 31.53 -8.27 -1.42
C ARG A 64 32.80 -8.13 -0.59
N ASP A 65 33.28 -9.24 -0.04
CA ASP A 65 34.51 -9.31 0.75
C ASP A 65 34.60 -8.26 1.88
N GLY A 66 33.52 -8.10 2.64
CA GLY A 66 33.42 -7.16 3.76
C GLY A 66 32.89 -5.78 3.38
N LEU A 67 32.74 -5.50 2.08
CA LEU A 67 32.01 -4.34 1.58
C LEU A 67 30.54 -4.69 1.37
N LYS A 68 29.68 -4.10 2.19
CA LYS A 68 28.23 -4.24 2.09
C LYS A 68 27.67 -3.20 1.14
N LEU A 69 26.89 -3.65 0.17
CA LEU A 69 26.25 -2.84 -0.87
C LEU A 69 24.74 -2.96 -0.70
N TYR A 70 24.05 -1.82 -0.62
CA TYR A 70 22.59 -1.77 -0.54
C TYR A 70 22.04 -0.89 -1.65
N LEU A 71 21.01 -1.34 -2.34
CA LEU A 71 20.21 -0.50 -3.23
C LEU A 71 18.87 -0.21 -2.57
N VAL A 72 18.60 1.06 -2.28
CA VAL A 72 17.40 1.52 -1.59
C VAL A 72 16.61 2.46 -2.49
N ARG A 73 15.32 2.21 -2.64
CA ARG A 73 14.36 3.12 -3.28
C ARG A 73 13.70 3.98 -2.21
N ARG A 74 13.76 5.30 -2.38
CA ARG A 74 13.01 6.26 -1.57
C ARG A 74 11.53 5.98 -1.73
N GLY A 75 10.88 5.41 -0.72
CA GLY A 75 9.41 5.38 -0.69
C GLY A 75 8.87 6.75 -0.28
N ALA A 76 7.71 7.24 -0.74
CA ALA A 76 7.21 8.52 -0.22
C ALA A 76 6.71 8.44 1.22
N ARG A 77 6.74 9.59 1.89
CA ARG A 77 6.16 9.78 3.22
C ARG A 77 4.64 9.87 3.12
N SER A 78 3.94 9.41 4.15
CA SER A 78 2.47 9.53 4.23
C SER A 78 1.99 11.00 4.27
N GLY A 79 2.85 11.95 4.63
CA GLY A 79 2.57 13.40 4.53
C GLY A 79 2.87 14.02 3.16
N GLU A 80 3.40 13.23 2.21
CA GLU A 80 3.56 13.58 0.79
C GLU A 80 2.46 12.88 -0.04
N LEU A 81 1.29 12.68 0.58
CA LEU A 81 0.14 12.01 -0.01
C LEU A 81 -1.15 12.74 0.36
N THR A 82 -1.93 13.08 -0.65
CA THR A 82 -3.27 13.65 -0.51
C THR A 82 -4.34 12.57 -0.63
N LEU A 83 -5.26 12.51 0.34
CA LEU A 83 -6.52 11.75 0.20
C LEU A 83 -7.56 12.68 -0.38
N ARG A 84 -8.19 12.30 -1.50
CA ARG A 84 -9.21 13.10 -2.17
C ARG A 84 -10.29 12.24 -2.82
N PRO A 85 -11.49 12.77 -3.05
CA PRO A 85 -12.47 12.12 -3.91
C PRO A 85 -11.85 11.78 -5.27
N ALA A 86 -12.21 10.61 -5.77
CA ALA A 86 -11.79 10.17 -7.09
C ALA A 86 -12.57 10.91 -8.19
N ARG A 87 -11.90 11.15 -9.30
CA ARG A 87 -12.40 11.86 -10.48
C ARG A 87 -12.58 10.88 -11.64
N THR A 88 -13.29 11.30 -12.68
CA THR A 88 -13.50 10.46 -13.87
C THR A 88 -12.18 10.07 -14.53
N GLU A 89 -11.20 10.99 -14.59
CA GLU A 89 -9.87 10.70 -15.15
C GLU A 89 -9.05 9.69 -14.32
N ASP A 90 -9.40 9.45 -13.06
CA ASP A 90 -8.67 8.53 -12.18
C ASP A 90 -9.03 7.06 -12.44
N ARG A 91 -10.14 6.78 -13.15
CA ARG A 91 -10.73 5.44 -13.23
C ARG A 91 -9.80 4.38 -13.84
N ASP A 92 -9.02 4.75 -14.85
CA ASP A 92 -8.04 3.85 -15.45
C ASP A 92 -6.91 3.49 -14.46
N ALA A 93 -6.39 4.49 -13.75
CA ALA A 93 -5.37 4.30 -12.72
C ALA A 93 -5.89 3.47 -11.53
N ILE A 94 -7.15 3.66 -11.14
CA ILE A 94 -7.81 2.85 -10.10
C ILE A 94 -7.93 1.39 -10.55
N ALA A 95 -8.37 1.14 -11.78
CA ALA A 95 -8.49 -0.21 -12.33
C ALA A 95 -7.12 -0.92 -12.40
N ASP A 96 -6.08 -0.21 -12.83
CA ASP A 96 -4.70 -0.71 -12.85
C ASP A 96 -4.20 -1.05 -11.43
N LEU A 97 -4.40 -0.14 -10.48
CA LEU A 97 -4.03 -0.34 -9.07
C LEU A 97 -4.78 -1.52 -8.45
N TRP A 98 -6.07 -1.64 -8.73
CA TRP A 98 -6.91 -2.75 -8.29
C TRP A 98 -6.36 -4.07 -8.83
N HIS A 99 -6.16 -4.16 -10.14
CA HIS A 99 -5.58 -5.34 -10.76
C HIS A 99 -4.24 -5.72 -10.12
N LEU A 100 -3.32 -4.76 -10.01
CA LEU A 100 -1.99 -4.96 -9.44
C LEU A 100 -2.06 -5.50 -8.00
N SER A 101 -2.87 -4.86 -7.16
CA SER A 101 -2.93 -5.18 -5.73
C SER A 101 -3.69 -6.47 -5.45
N ALA A 102 -4.75 -6.74 -6.20
CA ALA A 102 -5.52 -7.98 -6.09
C ALA A 102 -4.76 -9.19 -6.66
N SER A 103 -3.80 -8.98 -7.58
CA SER A 103 -2.94 -10.06 -8.10
C SER A 103 -1.89 -10.58 -7.10
N LEU A 104 -1.77 -9.96 -5.92
CA LEU A 104 -0.88 -10.45 -4.87
C LEU A 104 -1.33 -11.83 -4.35
N PRO A 105 -0.39 -12.71 -3.95
CA PRO A 105 -0.72 -14.04 -3.43
C PRO A 105 -1.75 -14.00 -2.29
N GLY A 106 -2.86 -14.70 -2.47
CA GLY A 106 -3.92 -14.84 -1.47
C GLY A 106 -4.85 -13.63 -1.32
N VAL A 107 -4.74 -12.60 -2.18
CA VAL A 107 -5.58 -11.40 -2.10
C VAL A 107 -6.82 -11.52 -2.97
N GLY A 108 -6.64 -11.59 -4.29
CA GLY A 108 -7.71 -11.69 -5.28
C GLY A 108 -8.16 -13.12 -5.55
N PRO A 109 -9.12 -13.30 -6.48
CA PRO A 109 -9.51 -14.62 -6.96
C PRO A 109 -8.35 -15.38 -7.62
N PRO A 110 -8.42 -16.73 -7.71
CA PRO A 110 -7.42 -17.54 -8.40
C PRO A 110 -7.24 -17.18 -9.88
N VAL A 111 -8.31 -16.72 -10.52
CA VAL A 111 -8.28 -16.16 -11.87
C VAL A 111 -8.64 -14.69 -11.77
N MET A 112 -7.64 -13.83 -11.98
CA MET A 112 -7.82 -12.39 -11.96
C MET A 112 -8.55 -11.94 -13.24
N PRO A 113 -9.61 -11.11 -13.12
CA PRO A 113 -10.17 -10.41 -14.28
C PRO A 113 -9.12 -9.52 -14.93
N SER A 114 -9.24 -9.30 -16.23
CA SER A 114 -8.36 -8.36 -16.94
C SER A 114 -8.54 -6.93 -16.42
N ARG A 115 -7.55 -6.07 -16.67
CA ARG A 115 -7.64 -4.63 -16.36
C ARG A 115 -8.86 -3.98 -16.99
N ALA A 116 -9.16 -4.33 -18.26
CA ALA A 116 -10.35 -3.83 -18.96
C ALA A 116 -11.66 -4.27 -18.26
N ALA A 117 -11.75 -5.53 -17.84
CA ALA A 117 -12.92 -6.02 -17.12
C ALA A 117 -13.10 -5.34 -15.74
N LEU A 118 -11.99 -5.07 -15.02
CA LEU A 118 -12.05 -4.31 -13.77
C LEU A 118 -12.42 -2.84 -14.01
N ARG A 119 -11.97 -2.25 -15.12
CA ARG A 119 -12.32 -0.91 -15.53
C ARG A 119 -13.81 -0.78 -15.83
N GLU A 120 -14.39 -1.73 -16.57
CA GLU A 120 -15.83 -1.81 -16.84
C GLU A 120 -16.63 -1.98 -15.54
N ARG A 121 -16.18 -2.87 -14.65
CA ARG A 121 -16.82 -3.05 -13.33
C ARG A 121 -16.76 -1.76 -12.52
N LEU A 122 -15.64 -1.05 -12.53
CA LEU A 122 -15.50 0.23 -11.84
C LEU A 122 -16.52 1.25 -12.36
N ASP A 123 -16.75 1.36 -13.67
CA ASP A 123 -17.80 2.25 -14.21
C ASP A 123 -19.18 1.88 -13.69
N GLN A 124 -19.54 0.61 -13.78
CA GLN A 124 -20.86 0.12 -13.34
C GLN A 124 -21.10 0.40 -11.85
N GLU A 125 -20.14 0.05 -11.00
CA GLU A 125 -20.31 0.19 -9.56
C GLU A 125 -20.29 1.67 -9.12
N TRP A 126 -19.58 2.52 -9.86
CA TRP A 126 -19.61 3.97 -9.69
C TRP A 126 -21.01 4.54 -9.97
N ASP A 127 -21.63 4.13 -11.07
CA ASP A 127 -22.99 4.54 -11.42
C ASP A 127 -24.02 3.96 -10.44
N GLU A 128 -23.73 2.81 -9.81
CA GLU A 128 -24.51 2.20 -8.73
C GLU A 128 -24.22 2.80 -7.33
N GLY A 129 -23.49 3.91 -7.25
CA GLY A 129 -23.34 4.69 -6.03
C GLY A 129 -22.13 4.35 -5.17
N TRP A 130 -21.04 3.83 -5.76
CA TRP A 130 -19.75 3.87 -5.07
C TRP A 130 -19.30 5.32 -4.83
N ASP A 131 -18.99 5.62 -3.58
CA ASP A 131 -18.17 6.76 -3.20
C ASP A 131 -16.72 6.31 -3.11
N VAL A 132 -15.88 6.88 -3.98
CA VAL A 132 -14.50 6.44 -4.18
C VAL A 132 -13.53 7.53 -3.74
N THR A 133 -12.59 7.18 -2.87
CA THR A 133 -11.48 8.03 -2.47
C THR A 133 -10.17 7.43 -2.90
N VAL A 134 -9.28 8.24 -3.45
CA VAL A 134 -7.91 7.87 -3.81
C VAL A 134 -6.88 8.51 -2.89
N ALA A 135 -5.77 7.80 -2.68
CA ALA A 135 -4.53 8.38 -2.18
C ALA A 135 -3.61 8.68 -3.35
N GLU A 136 -3.31 9.96 -3.54
CA GLU A 136 -2.46 10.47 -4.61
C GLU A 136 -1.13 10.96 -4.05
N THR A 137 -0.03 10.74 -4.76
CA THR A 137 1.28 11.26 -4.39
C THR A 137 1.40 12.76 -4.69
N ASP A 138 1.92 13.49 -3.72
CA ASP A 138 2.28 14.90 -3.88
C ASP A 138 3.64 14.95 -4.62
N SER A 139 3.62 14.87 -5.95
CA SER A 139 4.83 14.87 -6.79
C SER A 139 4.73 15.94 -7.89
N GLU A 140 5.77 16.78 -8.01
CA GLU A 140 5.87 17.80 -9.07
C GLU A 140 6.06 17.20 -10.47
N ALA A 141 6.58 15.96 -10.58
CA ALA A 141 6.89 15.34 -11.86
C ALA A 141 5.70 14.55 -12.44
N GLN A 142 4.99 13.79 -11.61
CA GLN A 142 3.73 13.13 -11.96
C GLN A 142 3.03 12.61 -10.71
N ALA A 143 1.79 13.06 -10.48
CA ALA A 143 0.94 12.54 -9.43
C ALA A 143 0.53 11.08 -9.76
N GLN A 144 0.63 10.19 -8.78
CA GLN A 144 0.31 8.77 -8.91
C GLN A 144 -0.73 8.36 -7.87
N ILE A 145 -1.76 7.64 -8.30
CA ILE A 145 -2.69 6.98 -7.38
C ILE A 145 -2.05 5.71 -6.83
N VAL A 146 -1.92 5.65 -5.51
CA VAL A 146 -1.20 4.58 -4.79
C VAL A 146 -2.06 3.82 -3.80
N ALA A 147 -3.29 4.28 -3.55
CA ALA A 147 -4.31 3.53 -2.83
C ALA A 147 -5.70 4.03 -3.24
N PHE A 148 -6.72 3.20 -3.06
CA PHE A 148 -8.10 3.64 -3.15
C PHE A 148 -9.00 2.90 -2.16
N LEU A 149 -10.10 3.57 -1.82
CA LEU A 149 -11.21 3.08 -1.01
C LEU A 149 -12.48 3.29 -1.81
N ALA A 150 -13.31 2.26 -1.93
CA ALA A 150 -14.67 2.38 -2.44
C ALA A 150 -15.66 1.92 -1.35
N ILE A 151 -16.62 2.79 -1.04
CA ILE A 151 -17.70 2.51 -0.09
C ILE A 151 -19.05 2.70 -0.77
N ARG A 152 -20.09 2.04 -0.24
CA ARG A 152 -21.49 2.23 -0.61
C ARG A 152 -22.28 2.60 0.65
N PRO A 153 -22.33 3.89 1.01
CA PRO A 153 -22.92 4.34 2.27
C PRO A 153 -24.38 3.93 2.43
N GLN A 154 -25.16 3.93 1.35
CA GLN A 154 -26.60 3.62 1.35
C GLN A 154 -26.90 2.19 1.80
N THR A 155 -25.94 1.27 1.64
CA THR A 155 -26.07 -0.13 2.06
C THR A 155 -25.12 -0.51 3.18
N ALA A 156 -24.39 0.46 3.74
CA ALA A 156 -23.38 0.26 4.78
C ALA A 156 -22.33 -0.82 4.39
N ILE A 157 -21.75 -0.69 3.19
CA ILE A 157 -20.73 -1.61 2.66
C ILE A 157 -19.44 -0.87 2.37
N LEU A 158 -18.31 -1.37 2.89
CA LEU A 158 -16.99 -1.07 2.35
C LEU A 158 -16.71 -2.11 1.26
N ALA A 159 -16.74 -1.67 0.00
CA ALA A 159 -16.70 -2.55 -1.16
C ALA A 159 -15.27 -2.95 -1.53
N GLU A 160 -14.36 -1.97 -1.61
CA GLU A 160 -12.96 -2.22 -1.98
C GLU A 160 -12.02 -1.34 -1.13
N LEU A 161 -10.87 -1.88 -0.75
CA LEU A 161 -9.77 -1.14 -0.12
C LEU A 161 -8.46 -1.77 -0.58
N PHE A 162 -7.73 -1.06 -1.42
CA PHE A 162 -6.44 -1.50 -1.95
C PHE A 162 -5.36 -0.45 -1.77
N VAL A 163 -4.15 -0.94 -1.50
CA VAL A 163 -2.93 -0.13 -1.39
C VAL A 163 -1.90 -0.78 -2.30
N HIS A 164 -1.22 0.04 -3.10
CA HIS A 164 -0.16 -0.39 -3.99
C HIS A 164 0.90 -1.17 -3.21
N PRO A 165 1.46 -2.28 -3.75
CA PRO A 165 2.41 -3.14 -3.03
C PRO A 165 3.58 -2.38 -2.40
N ASP A 166 4.22 -1.48 -3.15
CA ASP A 166 5.32 -0.65 -2.66
C ASP A 166 4.94 0.26 -1.48
N TRP A 167 3.65 0.53 -1.28
CA TRP A 167 3.12 1.46 -0.27
C TRP A 167 2.48 0.76 0.94
N LEU A 168 2.52 -0.57 0.95
CA LEU A 168 2.06 -1.37 2.07
C LEU A 168 2.89 -1.10 3.33
N GLY A 169 2.24 -1.21 4.50
CA GLY A 169 2.91 -1.03 5.79
C GLY A 169 3.19 0.42 6.21
N ARG A 170 2.82 1.41 5.39
CA ARG A 170 3.07 2.85 5.66
C ARG A 170 1.91 3.59 6.32
N GLY A 171 0.93 2.85 6.84
CA GLY A 171 -0.25 3.41 7.50
C GLY A 171 -1.38 3.89 6.57
N LEU A 172 -1.22 3.79 5.25
CA LEU A 172 -2.26 4.18 4.28
C LEU A 172 -3.58 3.43 4.47
N GLY A 173 -3.53 2.11 4.63
CA GLY A 173 -4.74 1.32 4.88
C GLY A 173 -5.48 1.79 6.13
N ARG A 174 -4.77 2.16 7.20
CA ARG A 174 -5.36 2.71 8.43
C ARG A 174 -6.05 4.05 8.17
N ARG A 175 -5.44 4.94 7.37
CA ARG A 175 -6.03 6.24 7.00
C ARG A 175 -7.31 6.06 6.19
N LEU A 176 -7.30 5.18 5.18
CA LEU A 176 -8.48 4.86 4.38
C LEU A 176 -9.58 4.20 5.22
N MET A 177 -9.22 3.28 6.12
CA MET A 177 -10.19 2.68 7.05
C MET A 177 -10.83 3.73 7.97
N ALA A 178 -10.04 4.67 8.51
CA ALA A 178 -10.58 5.77 9.31
C ALA A 178 -11.56 6.64 8.51
N GLN A 179 -11.28 6.86 7.22
CA GLN A 179 -12.20 7.57 6.33
C GLN A 179 -13.51 6.80 6.11
N ALA A 180 -13.45 5.48 5.91
CA ALA A 180 -14.65 4.65 5.78
C ALA A 180 -15.54 4.72 7.03
N LYS A 181 -14.92 4.68 8.23
CA LYS A 181 -15.63 4.83 9.52
C LYS A 181 -16.27 6.21 9.67
N ALA A 182 -15.55 7.26 9.29
CA ALA A 182 -16.09 8.63 9.33
C ALA A 182 -17.27 8.82 8.36
N ALA A 183 -17.21 8.18 7.19
CA ALA A 183 -18.26 8.27 6.18
C ALA A 183 -19.50 7.39 6.48
N MET A 184 -19.34 6.33 7.27
CA MET A 184 -20.42 5.41 7.65
C MET A 184 -20.43 5.22 9.18
N PRO A 185 -20.75 6.26 9.97
CA PRO A 185 -20.57 6.27 11.43
C PRO A 185 -21.45 5.23 12.15
N ASP A 186 -22.62 4.89 11.62
CA ASP A 186 -23.51 3.87 12.22
C ASP A 186 -22.99 2.43 12.08
N GLY A 187 -21.90 2.24 11.32
CA GLY A 187 -21.31 0.94 11.05
C GLY A 187 -21.37 0.54 9.58
N PHE A 188 -20.58 -0.48 9.23
CA PHE A 188 -20.56 -1.06 7.89
C PHE A 188 -20.07 -2.50 7.92
N ARG A 189 -20.29 -3.21 6.80
CA ARG A 189 -19.77 -4.56 6.57
C ARG A 189 -18.81 -4.57 5.38
N LEU A 190 -17.91 -5.54 5.39
CA LEU A 190 -17.07 -5.89 4.25
C LEU A 190 -16.83 -7.39 4.24
N TYR A 191 -16.30 -7.91 3.14
CA TYR A 191 -15.80 -9.27 3.10
C TYR A 191 -14.40 -9.32 2.48
N THR A 192 -13.70 -10.42 2.73
CA THR A 192 -12.45 -10.75 2.05
C THR A 192 -12.37 -12.25 1.85
N SER A 193 -11.46 -12.72 0.99
CA SER A 193 -11.20 -14.14 0.84
C SER A 193 -10.79 -14.76 2.19
N THR A 194 -11.27 -15.96 2.48
CA THR A 194 -10.82 -16.76 3.63
C THR A 194 -9.31 -17.01 3.63
N THR A 195 -8.68 -16.99 2.46
CA THR A 195 -7.22 -17.16 2.29
C THR A 195 -6.43 -15.87 2.54
N ASN A 196 -7.09 -14.70 2.62
CA ASN A 196 -6.43 -13.41 2.80
C ASN A 196 -6.14 -13.11 4.28
N ALA A 197 -5.23 -13.89 4.88
CA ALA A 197 -4.89 -13.78 6.31
C ALA A 197 -4.41 -12.37 6.69
N ARG A 198 -3.69 -11.70 5.78
CA ARG A 198 -3.20 -10.33 5.97
C ARG A 198 -4.34 -9.32 6.12
N ALA A 199 -5.33 -9.36 5.22
CA ALA A 199 -6.48 -8.47 5.30
C ALA A 199 -7.31 -8.75 6.56
N GLN A 200 -7.55 -10.02 6.89
CA GLN A 200 -8.26 -10.39 8.11
C GLN A 200 -7.59 -9.86 9.39
N GLN A 201 -6.25 -9.99 9.48
CA GLN A 201 -5.50 -9.43 10.62
C GLN A 201 -5.60 -7.91 10.65
N PHE A 202 -5.48 -7.26 9.48
CA PHE A 202 -5.63 -5.81 9.36
C PHE A 202 -7.01 -5.36 9.85
N TYR A 203 -8.11 -5.98 9.40
CA TYR A 203 -9.46 -5.61 9.82
C TYR A 203 -9.66 -5.75 11.34
N ARG A 204 -9.20 -6.85 11.95
CA ARG A 204 -9.26 -7.02 13.41
C ARG A 204 -8.46 -5.94 14.14
N ALA A 205 -7.26 -5.61 13.65
CA ALA A 205 -6.45 -4.52 14.21
C ALA A 205 -7.10 -3.14 14.04
N GLN A 206 -8.04 -2.99 13.11
CA GLN A 206 -8.88 -1.80 12.96
C GLN A 206 -10.18 -1.87 13.77
N GLY A 207 -10.38 -2.88 14.62
CA GLY A 207 -11.56 -3.02 15.46
C GLY A 207 -12.78 -3.61 14.75
N LEU A 208 -12.61 -4.24 13.58
CA LEU A 208 -13.69 -4.98 12.94
C LEU A 208 -13.80 -6.38 13.57
N VAL A 209 -15.04 -6.81 13.77
CA VAL A 209 -15.37 -8.15 14.25
C VAL A 209 -15.73 -9.07 13.09
N ARG A 210 -15.38 -10.34 13.19
CA ARG A 210 -15.79 -11.35 12.20
C ARG A 210 -17.27 -11.68 12.42
N LEU A 211 -18.06 -11.69 11.35
CA LEU A 211 -19.51 -11.94 11.40
C LEU A 211 -19.87 -13.36 10.96
N SER A 212 -19.49 -13.73 9.73
CA SER A 212 -19.83 -15.00 9.13
C SER A 212 -18.79 -15.43 8.09
N GLU A 213 -18.86 -16.68 7.65
CA GLU A 213 -18.25 -17.13 6.40
C GLU A 213 -19.36 -17.45 5.40
N ASP A 214 -19.10 -17.17 4.12
CA ASP A 214 -20.04 -17.41 3.02
C ASP A 214 -19.26 -17.72 1.74
N ARG A 215 -19.94 -17.85 0.60
CA ARG A 215 -19.34 -17.98 -0.73
C ARG A 215 -19.71 -16.80 -1.61
N HIS A 216 -18.76 -16.31 -2.39
CA HIS A 216 -19.01 -15.22 -3.31
C HIS A 216 -20.04 -15.63 -4.36
N PRO A 217 -21.11 -14.84 -4.60
CA PRO A 217 -22.23 -15.28 -5.42
C PRO A 217 -21.84 -15.54 -6.88
N ARG A 218 -20.83 -14.83 -7.40
CA ARG A 218 -20.37 -15.00 -8.79
C ARG A 218 -19.26 -16.04 -8.96
N THR A 219 -18.44 -16.26 -7.95
CA THR A 219 -17.20 -17.06 -8.11
C THR A 219 -17.17 -18.29 -7.21
N GLY A 220 -18.09 -18.42 -6.26
CA GLY A 220 -18.16 -19.51 -5.30
C GLY A 220 -17.01 -19.53 -4.28
N HIS A 221 -16.08 -18.56 -4.35
CA HIS A 221 -14.92 -18.52 -3.47
C HIS A 221 -15.31 -18.26 -2.02
N PRO A 222 -14.74 -18.99 -1.05
CA PRO A 222 -15.08 -18.80 0.35
C PRO A 222 -14.59 -17.43 0.84
N MET A 223 -15.51 -16.66 1.41
CA MET A 223 -15.28 -15.34 1.97
C MET A 223 -15.57 -15.30 3.46
N THR A 224 -14.91 -14.39 4.16
CA THR A 224 -15.21 -14.06 5.55
C THR A 224 -15.76 -12.64 5.61
N TRP A 225 -16.94 -12.49 6.18
CA TRP A 225 -17.56 -11.20 6.46
C TRP A 225 -17.04 -10.61 7.76
N PHE A 226 -16.80 -9.31 7.74
CA PHE A 226 -16.44 -8.49 8.88
C PHE A 226 -17.43 -7.33 9.03
N GLY A 227 -17.64 -6.88 10.26
CA GLY A 227 -18.45 -5.73 10.60
C GLY A 227 -17.69 -4.76 11.49
N TRP A 228 -17.93 -3.48 11.28
CA TRP A 228 -17.63 -2.43 12.25
C TRP A 228 -18.95 -1.79 12.66
N SER A 229 -19.06 -1.45 13.94
CA SER A 229 -20.15 -0.65 14.48
C SER A 229 -19.54 0.62 15.06
N GLY A 230 -20.18 1.75 14.83
CA GLY A 230 -19.85 2.98 15.54
C GLY A 230 -20.15 2.88 17.02
N ASP A 231 -19.51 3.76 17.78
CA ASP A 231 -19.86 4.05 19.17
C ASP A 231 -21.04 5.03 19.23
#